data_AF-A0ABD7YSI1-F1
#
_entry.id   AF-A0ABD7YSI1-F1
#
_cell.length_a   1.000
_cell.length_b   1.000
_cell.length_c   1.000
_cell.angle_alpha   90.00
_cell.angle_beta   90.00
_cell.angle_gamma   90.00
#
_symmetry.space_group_name_H-M   'P 1'
#
loop_
_entity.id
_entity.type
_entity.pdbx_description
1 polymer ?
#
loop_
_entity_poly.entity_id
_entity_poly.type
_entity_poly.pdbx_seq_one_letter_code
_entity_poly.pdbx_strand_id
1 'polypeptide(L)'
;MFFSSKVKVVISVVAIALSSLLLSLDMFGVIPFLILVVSFFTLIIQGGLCFLGYKNGDVFDAYQDLERTEATALTNLFKDKKDCEKH
;
A
#
# COMPACT_ATOMS: atom_id res chain seq x y z
N MET A 1 -3.16 -8.95 -14.83
CA MET A 1 -2.01 -8.12 -15.26
C MET A 1 -1.36 -7.56 -14.00
N PHE A 2 -0.26 -8.15 -13.54
CA PHE A 2 0.44 -7.72 -12.32
C PHE A 2 1.28 -6.48 -12.62
N PHE A 3 0.71 -5.30 -12.44
CA PHE A 3 1.49 -4.06 -12.48
C PHE A 3 2.38 -3.97 -11.23
N SER A 4 3.67 -3.69 -11.41
CA SER A 4 4.59 -3.44 -10.30
C SER A 4 4.12 -2.25 -9.45
N SER A 5 4.41 -2.25 -8.14
CA SER A 5 3.99 -1.19 -7.21
C SER A 5 4.36 0.21 -7.70
N LYS A 6 5.51 0.37 -8.36
CA LYS A 6 5.94 1.65 -8.96
C LYS A 6 4.98 2.15 -10.05
N VAL A 7 4.51 1.25 -10.90
CA VAL A 7 3.58 1.59 -12.00
C VAL A 7 2.22 1.99 -11.42
N LYS A 8 1.75 1.27 -10.39
CA LYS A 8 0.48 1.60 -9.75
C LYS A 8 0.53 2.95 -9.02
N VAL A 9 1.67 3.33 -8.43
CA VAL A 9 1.90 4.67 -7.87
C VAL A 9 1.85 5.75 -8.97
N VAL A 10 2.50 5.52 -10.12
CA VAL A 10 2.44 6.48 -11.24
C VAL A 10 1.01 6.64 -11.78
N ILE A 11 0.29 5.52 -11.97
CA ILE A 11 -1.10 5.56 -12.43
C ILE A 11 -2.00 6.32 -11.45
N SER A 12 -1.83 6.11 -10.15
CA SER A 12 -2.62 6.80 -9.13
C SER A 12 -2.31 8.30 -9.09
N VAL A 13 -1.05 8.74 -9.25
CA VAL A 13 -0.71 10.16 -9.39
C VAL A 13 -1.41 10.78 -10.61
N VAL A 14 -1.34 10.12 -11.76
CA VAL A 14 -1.98 10.60 -13.00
C VAL A 14 -3.50 10.67 -12.84
N ALA A 15 -4.11 9.67 -12.22
CA ALA A 15 -5.54 9.65 -11.95
C ALA A 15 -5.97 10.79 -11.01
N ILE A 16 -5.20 11.06 -9.94
CA ILE A 16 -5.48 12.19 -9.04
C ILE A 16 -5.40 13.52 -9.79
N ALA A 17 -4.37 13.73 -10.62
CA ALA A 17 -4.21 14.96 -11.38
C ALA A 17 -5.38 15.18 -12.36
N LEU A 18 -5.76 14.13 -13.11
CA LEU A 18 -6.90 14.19 -14.04
C LEU A 18 -8.22 14.41 -13.30
N SER A 19 -8.48 13.68 -12.23
CA SER A 19 -9.70 13.84 -11.44
C SER A 19 -9.80 15.23 -10.80
N SER A 20 -8.69 15.79 -10.32
CA SER A 20 -8.65 17.15 -9.77
C SER A 20 -8.95 18.19 -10.85
N LEU A 21 -8.44 18.01 -12.06
CA LEU A 21 -8.73 18.87 -13.20
C LEU A 21 -10.21 18.81 -13.59
N LEU A 22 -10.78 17.60 -13.66
CA LEU A 22 -12.21 17.40 -13.97
C LEU A 22 -13.13 18.04 -12.93
N LEU A 23 -12.80 17.94 -11.64
CA LEU A 23 -13.51 18.62 -10.57
C LEU A 23 -13.41 20.14 -10.66
N SER A 24 -12.22 20.66 -11.00
CA SER A 24 -12.03 22.11 -11.15
C SER A 24 -12.83 22.70 -12.31
N LEU A 25 -13.18 21.88 -13.30
CA LEU A 25 -14.03 22.25 -14.43
C LEU A 25 -15.52 21.96 -14.18
N ASP A 26 -15.91 21.53 -12.97
CA ASP A 26 -17.26 21.09 -12.60
C ASP A 26 -17.87 20.06 -13.58
N MET A 27 -17.01 19.25 -14.22
CA MET A 27 -17.46 18.24 -15.19
C MET A 27 -17.71 16.91 -14.50
N PHE A 28 -18.70 16.16 -14.98
CA PHE A 28 -19.01 14.78 -14.55
C PHE A 28 -19.49 14.62 -13.08
N GLY A 29 -19.73 15.73 -12.36
CA GLY A 29 -20.34 15.74 -11.04
C GLY A 29 -19.52 14.97 -9.98
N VAL A 30 -20.16 14.03 -9.29
CA VAL A 30 -19.54 13.29 -8.16
C VAL A 30 -18.53 12.22 -8.59
N ILE A 31 -18.57 11.79 -9.85
CA ILE A 31 -17.72 10.70 -10.37
C ILE A 31 -16.21 10.99 -10.20
N PRO A 32 -15.68 12.14 -10.66
CA PRO A 32 -14.26 12.44 -10.50
C PRO A 32 -13.83 12.55 -9.02
N PHE A 33 -14.73 12.96 -8.12
CA PHE A 33 -14.46 12.92 -6.68
C PHE A 33 -14.23 11.50 -6.16
N LEU A 34 -15.08 10.53 -6.54
CA LEU A 34 -14.90 9.14 -6.14
C LEU A 34 -13.59 8.54 -6.67
N ILE A 35 -13.26 8.83 -7.94
CA ILE A 35 -12.00 8.38 -8.55
C ILE A 35 -10.80 8.99 -7.81
N LEU A 36 -10.87 10.27 -7.45
CA LEU A 36 -9.82 10.95 -6.71
C LEU A 36 -9.58 10.30 -5.34
N VAL A 37 -10.65 10.02 -4.59
CA VAL A 37 -10.56 9.39 -3.26
C VAL A 37 -9.91 8.00 -3.35
N VAL A 38 -10.37 7.15 -4.26
CA VAL A 38 -9.81 5.80 -4.44
C VAL A 38 -8.35 5.86 -4.89
N SER A 39 -8.03 6.76 -5.82
CA SER A 39 -6.66 6.92 -6.32
C SER A 39 -5.71 7.44 -5.24
N PHE A 40 -6.17 8.35 -4.38
CA PHE A 40 -5.41 8.86 -3.25
C PHE A 40 -5.05 7.77 -2.24
N PHE A 41 -6.02 6.97 -1.81
CA PHE A 41 -5.73 5.85 -0.90
C PHE A 41 -4.82 4.80 -1.54
N THR A 42 -4.99 4.55 -2.84
CA THR A 42 -4.12 3.65 -3.62
C THR A 42 -2.66 4.14 -3.61
N LEU A 43 -2.44 5.44 -3.79
CA LEU A 43 -1.13 6.07 -3.73
C LEU A 43 -0.50 5.94 -2.35
N ILE A 44 -1.25 6.20 -1.27
CA ILE A 44 -0.73 6.07 0.10
C ILE A 44 -0.30 4.64 0.39
N ILE A 45 -1.16 3.65 0.10
CA ILE A 45 -0.89 2.24 0.41
C ILE A 45 0.33 1.75 -0.38
N GLN A 46 0.34 1.98 -1.70
CA GLN A 46 1.42 1.47 -2.56
C GLN A 46 2.71 2.26 -2.40
N GLY A 47 2.61 3.57 -2.12
CA GLY A 47 3.74 4.40 -1.76
C GLY A 47 4.38 3.95 -0.45
N GLY A 48 3.57 3.68 0.58
CA GLY A 48 4.01 3.14 1.86
C GLY A 48 4.68 1.78 1.71
N LEU A 49 4.06 0.85 0.97
CA LEU A 49 4.66 -0.46 0.65
C LEU A 49 5.99 -0.32 -0.07
N CYS A 50 6.08 0.58 -1.05
CA CYS A 50 7.33 0.83 -1.77
C CYS A 50 8.41 1.41 -0.85
N PHE A 51 8.05 2.27 0.11
CA PHE A 51 8.98 2.82 1.10
C PHE A 51 9.50 1.76 2.07
N LEU A 52 8.64 0.80 2.45
CA LEU A 52 9.00 -0.37 3.27
C LEU A 52 9.80 -1.44 2.51
N GLY A 53 10.10 -1.23 1.22
CA GLY A 53 10.90 -2.15 0.40
C GLY A 53 10.08 -3.21 -0.34
N TYR A 54 8.76 -3.24 -0.19
CA TYR A 54 7.88 -4.14 -0.92
C TYR A 54 7.74 -3.67 -2.39
N LYS A 55 8.63 -4.18 -3.25
CA LYS A 55 8.73 -3.78 -4.67
C LYS A 55 7.67 -4.42 -5.59
N ASN A 56 7.24 -5.64 -5.26
CA ASN A 56 6.38 -6.46 -6.12
C ASN A 56 5.23 -7.15 -5.35
N GLY A 57 5.13 -6.93 -4.04
CA GLY A 57 4.17 -7.66 -3.21
C GLY A 57 2.74 -7.23 -3.49
N ASP A 58 1.84 -8.20 -3.61
CA ASP A 58 0.42 -7.97 -3.41
C ASP A 58 0.25 -7.31 -2.03
N VAL A 59 -0.70 -6.38 -1.90
CA VAL A 59 -1.02 -5.76 -0.60
C VAL A 59 -1.34 -6.85 0.41
N PHE A 60 -1.94 -7.94 -0.06
CA PHE A 60 -2.27 -9.11 0.75
C PHE A 60 -1.04 -9.88 1.25
N ASP A 61 -0.02 -10.05 0.41
CA ASP A 61 1.22 -10.72 0.82
C ASP A 61 1.96 -9.91 1.88
N ALA A 62 2.03 -8.59 1.69
CA ALA A 62 2.63 -7.70 2.69
C ALA A 62 1.82 -7.71 4.01
N TYR A 63 0.50 -7.80 3.93
CA TYR A 63 -0.35 -7.93 5.11
C TYR A 63 -0.05 -9.23 5.89
N GLN A 64 0.04 -10.37 5.20
CA GLN A 64 0.38 -11.64 5.84
C GLN A 64 1.78 -11.62 6.47
N ASP A 65 2.76 -11.02 5.81
CA ASP A 65 4.12 -10.89 6.34
C ASP A 65 4.14 -10.05 7.62
N LEU A 66 3.35 -8.98 7.68
CA LEU A 66 3.23 -8.14 8.87
C LEU A 66 2.58 -8.91 10.03
N GLU A 67 1.47 -9.61 9.80
CA GLU A 67 0.83 -10.45 10.82
C GLU A 67 1.77 -11.56 11.32
N ARG A 68 2.52 -12.18 10.41
CA ARG A 68 3.50 -13.21 10.77
C ARG A 68 4.65 -12.64 11.61
N THR A 69 5.11 -11.44 11.26
CA THR A 69 6.17 -10.73 11.99
C THR A 69 5.68 -10.37 13.39
N GLU A 70 4.45 -9.88 13.52
CA GLU A 70 3.82 -9.55 14.80
C GLU A 70 3.66 -10.80 15.68
N ALA A 71 3.13 -11.90 15.13
CA ALA A 71 3.00 -13.17 15.84
C ALA A 71 4.37 -13.72 16.28
N THR A 72 5.38 -13.62 15.41
CA THR A 72 6.75 -14.05 15.74
C THR A 72 7.36 -13.19 16.85
N ALA A 73 7.16 -11.87 16.80
CA ALA A 73 7.63 -10.96 17.84
C ALA A 73 6.94 -11.24 19.19
N LEU A 74 5.62 -11.46 19.19
CA LEU A 74 4.86 -11.82 20.39
C LEU A 74 5.32 -13.14 20.99
N THR A 75 5.51 -14.18 20.17
CA THR A 75 5.99 -15.48 20.66
C THR A 75 7.42 -15.41 21.19
N ASN A 76 8.28 -14.57 20.59
CA ASN A 76 9.64 -14.34 21.07
C ASN A 76 9.69 -13.46 22.33
N LEU A 77 8.68 -12.62 22.59
CA LEU A 77 8.59 -11.83 23.83
C LEU A 77 8.55 -12.72 25.08
N PHE A 78 7.94 -13.89 24.97
CA PHE A 78 7.79 -14.86 26.07
C PHE A 78 8.89 -15.94 26.09
N LYS A 79 9.82 -15.93 25.12
CA LYS A 79 10.94 -16.88 25.06
C LYS A 79 12.19 -16.29 25.69
N ASP A 80 12.99 -17.13 26.33
CA ASP A 80 14.31 -16.74 26.81
C ASP A 80 15.23 -16.48 25.62
N LYS A 81 16.04 -15.42 25.68
CA LYS A 81 16.91 -14.98 24.57
C LYS A 81 17.82 -16.10 24.06
N LYS A 82 18.23 -17.03 24.93
CA LYS A 82 19.08 -18.18 24.57
C LYS A 82 18.40 -19.19 23.64
N ASP A 83 17.07 -19.24 23.63
CA ASP A 83 16.30 -20.16 22.77
C ASP A 83 16.06 -19.58 21.38
N CYS A 84 16.27 -18.26 21.18
CA CYS A 84 16.16 -17.60 19.88
C CYS A 84 17.45 -17.67 19.03
N GLU A 85 18.62 -17.90 19.61
CA GLU A 85 19.93 -17.93 18.90
C GLU A 85 20.35 -19.32 18.37
N LYS A 86 19.54 -20.36 18.57
CA LYS A 86 19.88 -21.75 18.18
C LYS A 86 19.51 -22.14 16.74
N HIS A 87 19.16 -21.18 15.89
CA HIS A 87 18.74 -21.44 14.50
C HIS A 87 19.65 -20.76 13.48
#